data_AF-A0A451A5Z9-F1
#
_entry.id   AF-A0A451A5Z9-F1
#
_cell.length_a   1.000
_cell.length_b   1.000
_cell.length_c   1.000
_cell.angle_alpha   90.00
_cell.angle_beta   90.00
_cell.angle_gamma   90.00
#
_symmetry.space_group_name_H-M   'P 1'
#
loop_
_entity.id
_entity.type
_entity.pdbx_description
1 polymer ?
#
loop_
_entity_poly.entity_id
_entity_poly.type
_entity_poly.pdbx_seq_one_letter_code
_entity_poly.pdbx_strand_id
1 'polypeptide(L)' 'MSYRLKFVPAAMREWQKLAPPIQSQFKKKLAERVLEPHVPASRLRGLDNAYSHFPGKS' A
#
# COMPACT_ATOMS: atom_id res chain seq x y z
N MET A 1 3.60 2.61 17.66
CA MET A 1 4.66 1.98 16.84
C MET A 1 4.60 2.59 15.44
N SER A 2 5.74 2.97 14.86
CA SER A 2 5.81 3.40 13.45
C SER A 2 6.61 2.38 12.65
N TYR A 3 6.08 1.97 11.50
CA TYR A 3 6.73 1.04 10.58
C TYR A 3 7.59 1.82 9.56
N ARG A 4 8.64 1.19 9.04
CA ARG A 4 9.44 1.77 7.95
C ARG A 4 8.94 1.24 6.61
N LEU A 5 8.49 2.14 5.75
CA LEU A 5 8.11 1.82 4.38
C LEU A 5 9.37 1.47 3.55
N LYS A 6 9.35 0.33 2.88
CA LYS A 6 10.35 -0.07 1.90
C LYS A 6 9.66 -0.59 0.64
N PHE A 7 10.10 -0.12 -0.51
CA PHE A 7 9.71 -0.69 -1.80
C PHE A 7 10.70 -1.79 -2.18
N VAL A 8 10.19 -2.93 -2.64
CA VAL A 8 11.01 -3.88 -3.39
C VAL A 8 11.38 -3.29 -4.75
N PRO A 9 12.51 -3.65 -5.36
CA PRO A 9 12.97 -3.04 -6.60
C PRO A 9 11.94 -3.05 -7.73
N ALA A 10 11.19 -4.15 -7.88
CA ALA A 10 10.10 -4.26 -8.85
C ALA A 10 8.97 -3.25 -8.58
N ALA A 11 8.54 -3.12 -7.33
CA ALA A 11 7.49 -2.18 -6.94
C ALA A 11 7.92 -0.71 -7.10
N MET A 12 9.20 -0.39 -6.87
CA MET A 12 9.73 0.96 -7.09
C MET A 12 9.71 1.34 -8.57
N ARG A 13 10.03 0.40 -9.47
CA ARG A 13 9.93 0.61 -10.91
C ARG A 13 8.50 0.88 -11.35
N GLU A 14 7.53 0.13 -10.83
CA GLU A 14 6.11 0.38 -11.13
C GLU A 14 5.63 1.71 -10.53
N TRP A 15 6.07 2.07 -9.32
CA TRP A 15 5.78 3.35 -8.69
C TRP A 15 6.21 4.53 -9.57
N GLN A 16 7.41 4.47 -10.13
CA GLN A 16 7.96 5.53 -11.00
C GLN A 16 7.17 5.72 -12.30
N LYS A 17 6.46 4.68 -12.79
CA LYS A 17 5.62 4.77 -13.99
C LYS A 17 4.26 5.43 -13.75
N LEU A 18 3.84 5.56 -12.49
CA LEU A 18 2.53 6.15 -12.16
C LEU A 18 2.53 7.65 -12.45
N ALA A 19 1.39 8.16 -12.91
CA ALA A 19 1.21 9.60 -13.06
C ALA A 19 1.27 10.32 -11.69
N PRO A 20 1.76 11.58 -11.63
CA PRO A 20 1.86 12.35 -10.39
C PRO A 20 0.60 12.39 -9.50
N PRO A 21 -0.64 12.55 -10.03
CA PRO A 21 -1.83 12.54 -9.19
C PRO A 21 -2.09 11.16 -8.54
N ILE A 22 -1.78 10.07 -9.24
CA ILE A 22 -1.96 8.70 -8.74
C ILE A 22 -0.92 8.38 -7.66
N GLN A 23 0.35 8.76 -7.87
CA GLN A 23 1.38 8.64 -6.84
C GLN A 23 0.99 9.40 -5.56
N SER A 24 0.43 10.60 -5.69
CA SER A 24 0.00 11.41 -4.54
C SER A 24 -1.12 10.75 -3.75
N GLN A 25 -2.10 10.12 -4.43
CA GLN A 25 -3.17 9.36 -3.77
C GLN A 25 -2.62 8.17 -2.99
N PHE A 26 -1.74 7.38 -3.61
CA PHE A 26 -1.12 6.25 -2.92
C PHE A 26 -0.20 6.68 -1.78
N LYS A 27 0.54 7.79 -1.91
CA LYS A 27 1.45 8.29 -0.87
C LYS A 27 0.69 8.60 0.42
N LYS A 28 -0.50 9.19 0.32
CA LYS A 28 -1.38 9.43 1.48
C LYS A 28 -1.75 8.12 2.17
N LYS A 29 -2.16 7.11 1.40
CA LYS A 29 -2.51 5.79 1.94
C LYS A 29 -1.32 5.07 2.56
N LEU A 30 -0.14 5.13 1.95
CA LEU A 30 1.07 4.54 2.52
C LEU A 30 1.45 5.18 3.86
N ALA A 31 1.25 6.50 4.02
CA ALA A 31 1.48 7.18 5.29
C ALA A 31 0.53 6.69 6.40
N GLU A 32 -0.76 6.47 6.08
CA GLU A 32 -1.72 5.85 7.01
C GLU A 32 -1.22 4.45 7.44
N ARG A 33 -0.79 3.61 6.48
CA ARG A 33 -0.33 2.24 6.76
C ARG A 33 1.01 2.15 7.49
N VAL A 34 1.84 3.18 7.42
CA VAL A 34 3.07 3.27 8.23
C VAL A 34 2.74 3.37 9.72
N LEU A 35 1.62 4.00 10.07
CA LEU A 35 1.14 4.10 11.45
C LEU A 35 0.35 2.85 11.85
N GLU A 36 -0.53 2.37 10.97
CA GLU A 36 -1.39 1.20 11.20
C GLU A 36 -1.36 0.25 9.99
N PRO A 37 -0.40 -0.71 9.95
CA PRO A 37 -0.22 -1.57 8.77
C PRO A 37 -1.25 -2.70 8.68
N HIS A 38 -1.86 -3.07 9.80
CA HIS A 38 -2.81 -4.17 9.85
C HIS A 38 -4.20 -3.70 9.49
N VAL A 39 -4.69 -4.10 8.31
CA VAL A 39 -6.06 -3.79 7.88
C VAL A 39 -6.82 -5.09 7.64
N PRO A 40 -7.45 -5.67 8.69
CA PRO A 40 -8.07 -6.99 8.61
C PRO A 40 -9.05 -7.15 7.43
N ALA A 41 -9.84 -6.11 7.13
CA ALA A 41 -10.79 -6.08 6.02
C ALA A 41 -10.14 -6.20 4.63
N SER A 42 -8.85 -5.87 4.51
CA SER A 42 -8.09 -5.93 3.25
C SER A 42 -7.12 -7.11 3.19
N ARG A 43 -7.14 -8.03 4.16
CA ARG A 43 -6.18 -9.14 4.23
C ARG A 43 -6.38 -10.08 3.05
N LEU A 44 -5.29 -10.41 2.36
CA LEU A 44 -5.28 -11.40 1.30
C LEU A 44 -5.37 -12.80 1.90
N ARG A 45 -6.29 -13.62 1.36
CA ARG A 45 -6.47 -15.00 1.82
C ARG A 45 -5.22 -15.84 1.50
N GLY A 46 -4.74 -16.59 2.48
CA GLY A 46 -3.59 -17.50 2.32
C GLY A 46 -2.22 -16.82 2.43
N LEU A 47 -2.16 -15.52 2.75
CA LEU A 47 -0.91 -14.80 2.99
C LEU A 47 -0.99 -14.06 4.33
N ASP A 48 -0.06 -14.34 5.22
CA ASP A 48 0.06 -13.62 6.47
C ASP A 48 0.61 -12.22 6.25
N ASN A 49 -0.04 -11.22 6.88
CA ASN A 49 0.34 -9.81 6.83
C ASN A 49 0.37 -9.19 5.42
N ALA A 50 -0.28 -9.80 4.44
CA ALA A 50 -0.46 -9.25 3.12
C ALA A 50 -1.85 -8.61 3.00
N TYR A 51 -1.90 -7.38 2.51
CA TYR A 51 -3.12 -6.59 2.42
C TYR A 51 -3.25 -5.98 1.02
N SER A 52 -4.38 -6.19 0.34
CA SER A 52 -4.65 -5.55 -0.96
C SER A 52 -5.36 -4.23 -0.78
N HIS A 53 -4.89 -3.18 -1.45
CA HIS A 53 -5.64 -1.94 -1.58
C HIS A 53 -6.29 -1.90 -2.97
N PHE A 54 -7.52 -2.41 -3.05
CA PHE A 54 -8.46 -2.00 -4.09
C PHE A 54 -9.50 -1.12 -3.42
N PRO A 55 -9.78 0.10 -3.91
CA PRO A 55 -10.99 0.80 -3.50
C PRO A 55 -12.14 -0.14 -3.86
N GLY A 56 -12.94 -0.50 -2.87
CA GLY A 56 -14.09 -1.37 -3.08
C GLY A 56 -14.90 -0.84 -4.26
N LYS A 57 -15.04 -1.67 -5.30
CA LYS A 57 -16.23 -1.56 -6.13
C LYS A 57 -17.38 -1.98 -5.23
N SER A 58 -18.10 -0.98 -4.73
CA SER A 58 -19.56 -1.08 -4.62
C SER A 58 -20.13 -0.90 -6.01
#